data_AF-A0A9E2Z7V3-F1
#
_entry.id   AF-A0A9E2Z7V3-F1
#
_cell.length_a   1.000
_cell.length_b   1.000
_cell.length_c   1.000
_cell.angle_alpha   90.00
_cell.angle_beta   90.00
_cell.angle_gamma   90.00
#
_symmetry.space_group_name_H-M   'P 1'
#
loop_
_entity.id
_entity.type
_entity.pdbx_description
1 polymer ?
#
loop_
_entity_poly.entity_id
_entity_poly.type
_entity_poly.pdbx_seq_one_letter_code
_entity_poly.pdbx_strand_id
1 'polypeptide(L)' 'TMRVSDDGTGGARLEPGGGLAGLAERVKTVDGTLHVKSPAGGPTVVTVELRCHV' A
#
# COMPACT_ATOMS: atom_id res chain seq x y z
N THR A 1 9.93 8.20 -0.04
CA THR A 1 8.65 7.74 0.53
C THR A 1 7.49 8.42 -0.18
N MET A 2 6.50 7.66 -0.60
CA MET A 2 5.26 8.13 -1.23
C MET A 2 4.07 7.72 -0.35
N ARG A 3 3.05 8.58 -0.25
CA ARG A 3 1.83 8.30 0.52
C ARG A 3 0.60 8.67 -0.29
N VAL A 4 -0.38 7.78 -0.30
CA VAL A 4 -1.73 8.00 -0.85
C VAL A 4 -2.73 7.81 0.28
N SER A 5 -3.73 8.68 0.38
CA SER A 5 -4.80 8.58 1.36
C SER A 5 -6.15 8.92 0.74
N ASP A 6 -7.18 8.24 1.19
CA ASP A 6 -8.59 8.56 0.96
C ASP A 6 -9.34 8.70 2.28
N ASP A 7 -10.55 9.24 2.21
CA ASP A 7 -11.49 9.47 3.31
C ASP A 7 -12.64 8.45 3.33
N GLY A 8 -12.44 7.28 2.70
CA GLY A 8 -13.44 6.22 2.63
C GLY A 8 -13.71 5.51 3.96
N THR A 9 -14.51 4.43 3.90
CA THR A 9 -14.92 3.64 5.07
C THR A 9 -13.88 2.61 5.53
N GLY A 10 -12.76 2.50 4.81
CA GLY A 10 -11.64 1.64 5.18
C GLY A 10 -11.93 0.15 5.03
N GLY A 11 -11.13 -0.67 5.72
CA GLY A 11 -11.17 -2.13 5.61
C GLY A 11 -10.42 -2.69 4.40
N ALA A 12 -9.57 -1.91 3.73
CA ALA A 12 -8.74 -2.39 2.64
C ALA A 12 -7.75 -3.47 3.13
N ARG A 13 -7.68 -4.58 2.40
CA ARG A 13 -6.84 -5.75 2.71
C ARG A 13 -6.06 -6.19 1.48
N LEU A 14 -4.92 -6.84 1.72
CA LEU A 14 -4.19 -7.52 0.68
C LEU A 14 -4.84 -8.89 0.47
N GLU A 15 -5.63 -8.99 -0.59
CA GLU A 15 -6.23 -10.26 -1.01
C GLU A 15 -5.42 -10.85 -2.18
N PRO A 16 -5.19 -12.18 -2.22
CA PRO A 16 -4.50 -12.83 -3.34
C PRO A 16 -5.13 -12.47 -4.70
N GLY A 17 -4.32 -12.07 -5.66
CA GLY A 17 -4.78 -11.61 -6.99
C GLY A 17 -5.45 -10.23 -7.01
N GLY A 18 -5.59 -9.56 -5.86
CA GLY A 18 -6.13 -8.21 -5.76
C GLY A 18 -5.13 -7.10 -6.11
N GLY A 19 -5.63 -5.88 -6.31
CA GLY A 19 -4.81 -4.74 -6.72
C GLY A 19 -3.69 -4.38 -5.74
N LEU A 20 -3.98 -4.34 -4.43
CA LEU A 20 -2.98 -4.04 -3.40
C LEU A 20 -1.91 -5.14 -3.30
N ALA A 21 -2.28 -6.41 -3.49
CA ALA A 21 -1.32 -7.51 -3.54
C ALA A 21 -0.36 -7.35 -4.74
N GLY A 22 -0.90 -7.07 -5.93
CA GLY A 22 -0.08 -6.82 -7.12
C GLY A 22 0.80 -5.57 -7.01
N LEU A 23 0.35 -4.52 -6.30
CA LEU A 23 1.20 -3.36 -5.98
C LEU A 23 2.33 -3.73 -5.01
N ALA A 24 2.04 -4.52 -3.98
CA ALA A 24 3.06 -5.00 -3.04
C ALA A 24 4.12 -5.85 -3.73
N GLU A 25 3.74 -6.70 -4.69
CA GLU A 25 4.68 -7.48 -5.51
C GLU A 25 5.59 -6.56 -6.35
N ARG A 26 5.03 -5.57 -7.05
CA ARG A 26 5.81 -4.62 -7.86
C ARG A 26 6.75 -3.75 -7.03
N VAL A 27 6.34 -3.35 -5.84
CA VAL A 27 7.20 -2.58 -4.93
C VAL A 27 8.38 -3.43 -4.45
N LYS A 28 8.16 -4.73 -4.19
CA LYS A 28 9.23 -5.65 -3.79
C LYS A 28 10.28 -5.87 -4.87
N THR A 29 9.95 -5.77 -6.16
CA THR A 29 10.95 -5.97 -7.25
C THR A 29 12.03 -4.88 -7.29
N VAL A 30 11.83 -3.78 -6.58
CA VAL A 30 12.78 -2.66 -6.47
C VAL A 30 13.23 -2.43 -5.02
N ASP A 31 13.29 -3.51 -4.22
CA ASP A 31 13.68 -3.49 -2.81
C ASP A 31 12.89 -2.48 -1.95
N GLY A 32 11.65 -2.21 -2.34
CA GLY A 32 10.73 -1.34 -1.63
C GLY A 32 9.80 -2.08 -0.68
N THR A 33 9.09 -1.31 0.15
CA THR A 33 8.05 -1.79 1.05
C THR A 33 6.74 -1.04 0.83
N LEU A 34 5.61 -1.75 0.97
CA LEU A 34 4.27 -1.17 0.92
C LEU A 34 3.54 -1.48 2.22
N HIS A 35 3.00 -0.44 2.86
CA HIS A 35 2.22 -0.53 4.10
C HIS A 35 0.81 -0.01 3.85
N VAL A 36 -0.20 -0.75 4.32
CA VAL A 36 -1.60 -0.34 4.26
C VAL A 36 -2.14 -0.22 5.67
N LYS A 37 -2.67 0.95 6.01
CA LYS A 37 -3.44 1.20 7.23
C LYS A 37 -4.86 1.56 6.82
N SER A 38 -5.81 0.67 7.12
CA SER A 38 -7.22 0.85 6.73
C SER A 38 -8.14 0.26 7.80
N PRO A 39 -8.27 0.93 8.97
CA PRO A 39 -9.21 0.48 10.01
C PRO A 39 -10.63 0.43 9.46
N ALA A 40 -11.44 -0.52 9.92
CA ALA A 40 -12.86 -0.57 9.57
C ALA A 40 -13.58 0.68 10.09
N GLY A 41 -14.35 1.34 9.23
CA GLY A 41 -15.06 2.59 9.53
C GLY A 41 -14.20 3.85 9.44
N GLY A 42 -12.94 3.77 9.02
CA GLY A 42 -12.02 4.92 8.92
C GLY A 42 -11.30 4.97 7.57
N PRO A 43 -10.39 5.94 7.34
CA PRO A 43 -9.76 6.16 6.04
C PRO A 43 -8.82 5.02 5.63
N THR A 44 -8.46 4.97 4.35
CA THR A 44 -7.32 4.15 3.90
C THR A 44 -6.09 5.02 3.66
N VAL A 45 -4.94 4.56 4.16
CA VAL A 45 -3.64 5.15 3.89
C VAL A 45 -2.70 4.05 3.37
N VAL A 46 -2.11 4.30 2.20
CA VAL A 46 -1.07 3.45 1.61
C VAL A 46 0.25 4.23 1.61
N THR A 47 1.27 3.64 2.20
CA THR A 47 2.64 4.19 2.22
C THR A 47 3.56 3.27 1.45
N VAL A 48 4.35 3.84 0.54
CA VAL A 48 5.39 3.14 -0.21
C VAL A 48 6.76 3.74 0.12
N GLU A 49 7.69 2.89 0.52
CA GLU A 49 9.09 3.25 0.71
C GLU A 49 9.90 2.56 -0.37
N LEU A 50 10.56 3.34 -1.23
CA LEU A 50 11.45 2.84 -2.26
C LEU A 50 12.86 3.24 -1.90
N ARG A 51 13.82 2.35 -2.13
CA ARG A 51 15.23 2.72 -2.12
C ARG A 51 15.54 3.41 -3.44
N CYS A 52 16.14 4.58 -3.39
CA CYS A 52 16.73 5.16 -4.59
C CYS A 52 18.04 4.42 -4.89
N HIS A 53 18.15 3.83 -6.07
CA HIS A 53 19.46 3.46 -6.60
C HIS A 53 20.08 4.75 -7.13
N VAL A 54 21.21 5.13 -6.55
CA VAL A 54 21.98 6.34 -6.89
C VAL A 54 22.92 6.06 -8.05
#